data_AF-A0A926FI57-F1
#
_entry.id   AF-A0A926FI57-F1
#
_cell.length_a   1.000
_cell.length_b   1.000
_cell.length_c   1.000
_cell.angle_alpha   90.00
_cell.angle_beta   90.00
_cell.angle_gamma   90.00
#
_symmetry.space_group_name_H-M   'P 1'
#
loop_
_entity.id
_entity.type
_entity.pdbx_description
1 polymer ?
#
loop_
_entity_poly.entity_id
_entity_poly.type
_entity_poly.pdbx_seq_one_letter_code
_entity_poly.pdbx_strand_id
1 'polypeptide(L)' 'MPTWKLTIEYDGTRYRGWQAQKNTERTVQGALLRAAEELLGETATVGGAGRTDAGVHA' A
#
# COMPACT_ATOMS: atom_id res chain seq x y z
N MET A 1 -17.95 3.82 9.20
CA MET A 1 -17.13 2.61 9.00
C MET A 1 -16.06 2.58 10.08
N PRO A 2 -15.77 1.41 10.67
CA PRO A 2 -14.68 1.29 11.63
C PRO A 2 -13.32 1.49 10.95
N THR A 3 -12.39 2.10 11.66
CA THR A 3 -11.00 2.26 11.21
C THR A 3 -10.13 1.24 11.93
N TRP A 4 -9.35 0.48 11.15
CA TRP A 4 -8.48 -0.58 11.67
C TRP A 4 -7.02 -0.14 11.62
N LYS A 5 -6.23 -0.55 12.61
CA LYS A 5 -4.77 -0.44 12.57
C LYS A 5 -4.19 -1.78 12.10
N LEU A 6 -3.37 -1.74 11.05
CA LEU A 6 -2.64 -2.89 10.54
C LEU A 6 -1.15 -2.71 10.78
N THR A 7 -0.45 -3.81 11.03
CA THR A 7 1.01 -3.88 10.93
C THR A 7 1.33 -4.77 9.74
N ILE A 8 2.23 -4.31 8.87
CA ILE A 8 2.57 -4.95 7.61
C ILE A 8 4.09 -5.04 7.49
N GLU A 9 4.54 -6.00 6.70
CA GLU A 9 5.94 -6.15 6.30
C GLU A 9 5.98 -6.29 4.77
N TYR A 10 7.00 -5.74 4.13
CA TYR A 10 7.22 -5.92 2.70
C TYR A 10 8.69 -5.84 2.30
N ASP A 11 9.04 -6.66 1.31
CA ASP A 11 10.27 -6.49 0.55
C ASP A 11 10.12 -5.34 -0.46
N GLY A 12 10.79 -4.23 -0.18
CA GLY A 12 10.77 -3.01 -0.98
C GLY A 12 11.35 -3.13 -2.39
N THR A 13 12.18 -4.15 -2.67
CA THR A 13 12.91 -4.27 -3.96
C THR A 13 11.98 -4.36 -5.17
N ARG A 14 10.75 -4.81 -4.97
CA ARG A 14 9.72 -4.95 -6.02
C ARG A 14 8.85 -3.70 -6.21
N TYR A 15 9.03 -2.68 -5.37
CA TYR A 15 8.16 -1.51 -5.31
C TYR A 15 8.92 -0.19 -5.55
N ARG A 16 8.18 0.79 -6.07
CA ARG A 16 8.56 2.18 -6.31
C ARG A 16 8.17 3.07 -5.11
N GLY A 17 8.32 2.52 -3.91
CA GLY A 17 8.05 3.17 -2.63
C GLY A 17 6.64 2.92 -2.10
N TRP A 18 6.35 3.57 -0.98
CA TRP A 18 5.07 3.46 -0.29
C TRP A 18 3.90 4.03 -1.09
N GLN A 19 4.00 5.32 -1.47
CA GLN A 19 2.88 6.12 -1.93
C GLN A 19 2.38 5.66 -3.30
N ALA A 20 1.06 5.57 -3.48
CA ALA A 20 0.42 5.34 -4.77
C ALA A 20 0.73 6.47 -5.75
N GLN A 21 1.05 6.10 -7.00
CA GLN A 21 1.49 7.02 -8.04
C GLN A 21 0.75 6.76 -9.35
N LYS A 22 0.59 7.78 -10.19
CA LYS A 22 -0.14 7.67 -11.47
C LYS A 22 0.67 6.99 -12.58
N ASN A 23 1.99 6.99 -12.48
CA ASN A 23 2.92 6.50 -13.50
C ASN A 23 3.37 5.05 -13.27
N THR A 24 2.99 4.43 -12.14
CA THR A 24 3.36 3.05 -11.83
C THR A 24 2.38 2.43 -10.86
N GLU A 25 2.02 1.18 -11.11
CA GLU A 25 1.20 0.38 -10.21
C GLU A 25 2.02 -0.30 -9.10
N ARG A 26 3.35 -0.31 -9.23
CA ARG A 26 4.24 -1.04 -8.32
C ARG A 26 4.54 -0.21 -7.07
N THR A 27 3.52 0.12 -6.29
CA THR A 27 3.66 0.83 -5.00
C THR A 27 3.03 0.00 -3.89
N VAL A 28 3.51 0.13 -2.66
CA VAL A 28 2.97 -0.67 -1.55
C VAL A 28 1.53 -0.26 -1.24
N GLN A 29 1.23 1.04 -1.18
CA GLN A 29 -0.12 1.54 -0.98
C GLN A 29 -1.07 1.08 -2.10
N GLY A 30 -0.62 1.14 -3.36
CA GLY A 30 -1.43 0.66 -4.49
C GLY A 30 -1.75 -0.83 -4.41
N ALA A 31 -0.75 -1.65 -4.03
CA ALA A 31 -0.95 -3.09 -3.85
C ALA A 31 -1.94 -3.41 -2.72
N LEU A 32 -1.85 -2.70 -1.58
CA LEU A 32 -2.79 -2.86 -0.47
C LEU A 32 -4.21 -2.47 -0.85
N LEU A 33 -4.38 -1.36 -1.57
CA LEU A 33 -5.70 -0.90 -2.01
C LEU A 33 -6.35 -1.89 -2.99
N ARG A 34 -5.57 -2.43 -3.94
CA ARG A 34 -6.04 -3.46 -4.86
C ARG A 34 -6.47 -4.73 -4.13
N ALA A 35 -5.63 -5.22 -3.20
CA ALA A 35 -5.96 -6.39 -2.41
C ALA A 35 -7.22 -6.18 -1.55
N ALA A 36 -7.40 -4.97 -1.00
CA ALA A 36 -8.60 -4.63 -0.25
C ALA A 36 -9.85 -4.59 -1.13
N GLU A 37 -9.75 -4.03 -2.34
CA GLU A 37 -10.86 -4.01 -3.31
C GLU A 37 -11.23 -5.44 -3.77
N GLU A 38 -10.25 -6.28 -4.07
CA GLU A 38 -10.47 -7.69 -4.42
C GLU A 38 -11.14 -8.48 -3.28
N LEU A 39 -10.79 -8.19 -2.02
CA LEU A 39 -11.31 -8.88 -0.86
C LEU A 39 -12.70 -8.38 -0.42
N LEU A 40 -12.93 -7.07 -0.48
CA LEU A 40 -14.13 -6.43 0.08
C LEU A 40 -15.19 -6.12 -0.98
N GLY A 41 -14.82 -6.08 -2.26
CA GLY A 41 -15.72 -5.68 -3.35
C GLY A 41 -16.06 -4.19 -3.38
N GLU A 42 -15.35 -3.37 -2.58
CA GLU A 42 -15.53 -1.92 -2.51
C GLU A 42 -14.19 -1.19 -2.38
N THR A 43 -14.18 0.10 -2.67
CA THR A 43 -12.96 0.92 -2.59
C THR A 43 -12.61 1.21 -1.12
N ALA A 44 -11.37 0.87 -0.75
CA ALA A 44 -10.83 1.17 0.57
C ALA A 44 -9.96 2.44 0.56
N THR A 45 -9.68 2.96 1.76
CA THR A 45 -8.63 3.97 1.95
C THR A 45 -7.62 3.46 2.97
N VAL A 46 -6.34 3.82 2.78
CA VAL A 46 -5.28 3.42 3.70
C VAL A 46 -4.29 4.57 3.89
N GLY A 47 -4.04 4.90 5.16
CA GLY A 47 -2.97 5.81 5.58
C GLY A 47 -1.74 5.02 6.01
N GLY A 48 -0.55 5.54 5.69
CA GLY A 48 0.72 4.99 6.20
C GLY A 48 1.17 5.74 7.45
N ALA A 49 1.82 5.04 8.38
CA ALA A 49 2.49 5.67 9.53
C ALA A 49 3.70 6.53 9.08
N GLY A 50 4.28 6.21 7.93
CA GLY A 50 5.34 6.95 7.26
C GLY A 50 5.40 6.57 5.78
N ARG A 51 6.26 7.25 5.02
CA ARG A 51 6.55 6.92 3.62
C ARG A 51 7.93 6.29 3.53
N THR A 52 8.07 5.32 2.64
CA THR A 52 9.34 4.73 2.22
C THR A 52 9.62 5.05 0.76
N ASP A 53 10.90 5.25 0.44
CA ASP A 53 11.36 5.43 -0.93
C ASP A 53 11.41 4.09 -1.69
N ALA A 54 11.61 4.15 -3.01
CA ALA A 54 11.73 2.96 -3.84
C ALA A 54 12.85 2.03 -3.35
N GLY A 55 12.56 0.74 -3.24
CA GLY A 55 13.53 -0.26 -2.77
C GLY A 55 13.65 -0.39 -1.25
N VAL A 56 13.11 0.53 -0.45
CA VAL A 56 13.21 0.47 1.02
C VAL A 56 12.23 -0.55 1.61
N HIS A 57 12.70 -1.34 2.57
CA HIS A 57 11.92 -2.37 3.28
C HIS A 57 11.26 -1.79 4.54
N ALA A 58 10.18 -2.41 5.00
CA ALA A 58 9.55 -2.15 6.29
C ALA A 58 8.76 -3.36 6.77
#